data_AF-A0AA88YUK3-F1
#
_entry.id   AF-A0AA88YUK3-F1
#
_cell.length_a   1.000
_cell.length_b   1.000
_cell.length_c   1.000
_cell.angle_alpha   90.00
_cell.angle_beta   90.00
_cell.angle_gamma   90.00
#
_symmetry.space_group_name_H-M   'P 1'
#
loop_
_entity.id
_entity.type
_entity.pdbx_description
1 polymer ?
#
loop_
_entity_poly.entity_id
_entity_poly.type
_entity_poly.pdbx_seq_one_letter_code
_entity_poly.pdbx_strand_id
1 'polypeptide(L)'
;MAEFVRSPRSRHLSGTKTEEITRAIVNMVAQDYMPLRIVEGSGFKNLMSLIAPEYSVPSRNTIKARIDKVYDEEKSKFLVELRDVETVALTTDTWTSNSTTSYITVTEHHIDIKVGN
;
A
#
# COMPACT_ATOMS: atom_id res chain seq x y z
N MET A 1 44.50 -24.46 21.72
CA MET A 1 43.01 -24.47 21.77
C MET A 1 42.53 -23.29 20.94
N ALA A 2 42.33 -23.48 19.63
CA ALA A 2 41.76 -22.43 18.78
C ALA A 2 40.24 -22.62 18.77
N GLU A 3 39.49 -21.70 19.37
CA GLU A 3 38.04 -21.73 19.31
C GLU A 3 37.58 -21.37 17.89
N PHE A 4 36.87 -22.31 17.28
CA PHE A 4 36.20 -22.17 16.01
C PHE A 4 35.05 -21.17 16.17
N VAL A 5 35.32 -19.89 15.90
CA VAL A 5 34.27 -18.86 15.78
C VAL A 5 33.40 -19.24 14.59
N ARG A 6 32.26 -19.89 14.86
CA ARG A 6 31.25 -20.12 13.84
C ARG A 6 30.76 -18.76 13.37
N SER A 7 31.01 -18.44 12.10
CA SER A 7 30.38 -17.30 11.42
C SER A 7 28.86 -17.32 11.69
N PRO A 8 28.22 -16.20 12.04
CA PRO A 8 26.79 -16.16 12.26
C PRO A 8 26.11 -16.63 10.98
N ARG A 9 25.36 -17.74 11.04
CA ARG A 9 24.51 -18.15 9.92
C ARG A 9 23.59 -16.98 9.63
N SER A 10 23.70 -16.39 8.44
CA SER A 10 22.73 -15.43 7.94
C SER A 10 21.38 -16.14 7.92
N ARG A 11 20.56 -15.90 8.95
CA ARG A 11 19.18 -16.34 8.95
C ARG A 11 18.48 -15.40 7.98
N HIS A 12 18.00 -15.97 6.89
CA HIS A 12 17.18 -15.25 5.94
C HIS A 12 15.73 -15.36 6.42
N LEU A 13 15.03 -14.22 6.43
CA LEU A 13 13.61 -14.19 6.74
C LEU A 13 12.87 -15.12 5.76
N SER A 14 11.89 -15.89 6.25
CA SER A 14 11.10 -16.76 5.37
C SER A 14 10.37 -15.91 4.32
N GLY A 15 10.16 -16.47 3.12
CA GLY A 15 9.44 -15.77 2.05
C GLY A 15 8.06 -15.29 2.49
N THR A 16 7.35 -16.09 3.29
CA THR A 16 6.04 -15.75 3.86
C THR A 16 6.12 -14.52 4.78
N LYS A 17 7.11 -14.46 5.68
CA LYS A 17 7.25 -13.33 6.61
C LYS A 17 7.63 -12.04 5.89
N THR A 18 8.48 -12.14 4.86
CA THR A 18 8.86 -11.01 4.00
C THR A 18 7.65 -10.41 3.30
N GLU A 19 6.77 -11.26 2.75
CA GLU A 19 5.54 -10.80 2.09
C GLU A 19 4.56 -10.18 3.10
N GLU A 20 4.40 -10.76 4.29
CA GLU A 20 3.56 -10.18 5.35
C GLU A 20 4.01 -8.77 5.73
N ILE A 21 5.30 -8.56 5.97
CA ILE A 21 5.86 -7.25 6.30
C ILE A 21 5.68 -6.29 5.12
N THR A 22 5.97 -6.73 3.90
CA THR A 22 5.81 -5.91 2.69
C THR A 22 4.37 -5.44 2.55
N ARG A 23 3.39 -6.34 2.73
CA ARG A 23 1.96 -6.02 2.67
C ARG A 23 1.54 -5.05 3.78
N ALA A 24 2.05 -5.23 5.00
CA ALA A 24 1.78 -4.29 6.09
C ALA A 24 2.29 -2.87 5.77
N ILE A 25 3.48 -2.74 5.17
CA ILE A 25 4.03 -1.45 4.74
C ILE A 25 3.17 -0.84 3.62
N VAL A 26 2.76 -1.63 2.63
CA VAL A 26 1.87 -1.18 1.54
C VAL A 26 0.56 -0.66 2.10
N ASN A 27 -0.06 -1.40 3.04
CA ASN A 27 -1.31 -0.99 3.67
C ASN A 27 -1.13 0.30 4.49
N MET A 28 -0.07 0.40 5.31
CA MET A 28 0.23 1.64 6.05
C MET A 28 0.35 2.83 5.11
N VAL A 29 1.10 2.69 4.00
CA VAL A 29 1.27 3.78 3.04
C VAL A 29 -0.05 4.20 2.41
N ALA A 30 -0.91 3.24 2.04
CA ALA A 30 -2.20 3.51 1.41
C ALA A 30 -3.23 4.09 2.40
N GLN A 31 -3.36 3.49 3.58
CA GLN A 31 -4.35 3.85 4.60
C GLN A 31 -4.05 5.21 5.23
N ASP A 32 -2.78 5.50 5.50
CA ASP A 32 -2.37 6.74 6.15
C ASP A 32 -1.97 7.84 5.14
N TYR A 33 -2.24 7.61 3.84
CA TYR A 33 -1.88 8.52 2.74
C TYR A 33 -0.42 9.01 2.78
N MET A 34 0.50 8.11 3.15
CA MET A 34 1.90 8.48 3.31
C MET A 34 2.60 8.70 1.97
N PRO A 35 3.63 9.57 1.91
CA PRO A 35 4.49 9.65 0.75
C PRO A 35 5.20 8.32 0.49
N LEU A 36 5.21 7.86 -0.77
CA LEU A 36 5.89 6.61 -1.17
C LEU A 36 7.37 6.59 -0.75
N ARG A 37 8.01 7.76 -0.66
CA ARG A 37 9.42 7.91 -0.23
C ARG A 37 9.67 7.53 1.23
N ILE A 38 8.64 7.31 2.05
CA ILE A 38 8.80 6.97 3.47
C ILE A 38 9.75 5.77 3.67
N VAL A 39 9.66 4.76 2.80
CA VAL A 39 10.48 3.53 2.87
C VAL A 39 11.97 3.77 2.58
N GLU A 40 12.31 4.89 1.97
CA GLU A 40 13.69 5.28 1.68
C GLU A 40 14.31 6.11 2.82
N GLY A 41 13.48 6.65 3.71
CA GLY A 41 13.89 7.52 4.82
C GLY A 41 14.74 6.79 5.87
N SER A 42 15.74 7.49 6.39
CA SER A 42 16.66 6.93 7.41
C SER A 42 15.95 6.52 8.69
N GLY A 43 14.99 7.33 9.17
CA GLY A 43 14.20 6.99 10.36
C GLY A 43 13.41 5.69 10.21
N PHE A 44 12.75 5.50 9.06
CA PHE A 44 12.02 4.26 8.77
C PHE A 44 12.96 3.06 8.67
N LYS A 45 14.09 3.20 7.96
CA LYS A 45 15.10 2.13 7.87
C LYS A 45 15.70 1.75 9.22
N ASN A 46 15.95 2.74 10.09
CA ASN A 46 16.43 2.51 11.45
C ASN A 46 15.39 1.78 12.30
N LEU A 47 14.10 2.11 12.16
CA LEU A 47 13.03 1.35 12.82
C LEU A 47 13.03 -0.11 12.33
N MET A 48 13.06 -0.32 11.01
CA MET A 48 13.03 -1.65 10.41
C MET A 48 14.24 -2.50 10.80
N SER A 49 15.44 -1.92 10.92
CA SER A 49 16.63 -2.66 11.36
C SER A 49 16.54 -3.11 12.82
N LEU A 50 15.77 -2.42 13.66
CA LEU A 50 15.53 -2.82 15.05
C LEU A 50 14.47 -3.91 15.17
N ILE A 51 13.35 -3.78 14.44
CA ILE A 51 12.21 -4.69 14.60
C ILE A 51 12.26 -5.92 13.69
N ALA A 52 12.93 -5.82 12.54
CA ALA A 52 13.04 -6.88 11.54
C ALA A 52 14.41 -6.81 10.83
N PRO A 53 15.52 -7.09 11.53
CA PRO A 53 16.89 -6.92 11.01
C PRO A 53 17.22 -7.74 9.77
N GLU A 54 16.53 -8.87 9.56
CA GLU A 54 16.72 -9.77 8.42
C GLU A 54 15.82 -9.40 7.21
N TYR A 55 14.96 -8.39 7.35
CA TYR A 55 14.07 -7.92 6.29
C TYR A 55 14.73 -6.79 5.48
N SER A 56 14.81 -6.99 4.16
CA SER A 56 15.24 -5.94 3.25
C SER A 56 14.05 -5.08 2.84
N VAL A 57 14.09 -3.80 3.23
CA VAL A 57 13.02 -2.84 2.89
C VAL A 57 12.96 -2.66 1.37
N PRO A 58 11.80 -2.92 0.73
CA PRO A 58 11.64 -2.74 -0.71
C PRO A 58 11.85 -1.30 -1.15
N SER A 59 12.29 -1.12 -2.40
CA SER A 59 12.41 0.20 -3.01
C SER A 59 11.05 0.90 -3.10
N ARG A 60 11.06 2.23 -3.18
CA ARG A 60 9.85 3.02 -3.45
C ARG A 60 9.09 2.54 -4.69
N ASN A 61 9.80 2.17 -5.75
CA ASN A 61 9.19 1.69 -6.99
C ASN A 61 8.49 0.34 -6.79
N THR A 62 9.09 -0.54 -5.98
CA THR A 62 8.46 -1.80 -5.60
C THR A 62 7.19 -1.56 -4.78
N ILE A 63 7.23 -0.66 -3.80
CA ILE A 63 6.05 -0.29 -3.01
C ILE A 63 4.96 0.31 -3.90
N LYS A 64 5.32 1.21 -4.82
CA LYS A 64 4.37 1.77 -5.80
C LYS A 64 3.68 0.66 -6.60
N ALA A 65 4.46 -0.26 -7.18
CA ALA A 65 3.89 -1.35 -7.98
C ALA A 65 2.96 -2.26 -7.17
N ARG A 66 3.24 -2.46 -5.86
CA ARG A 66 2.35 -3.20 -4.96
C ARG A 66 1.06 -2.42 -4.67
N ILE A 67 1.15 -1.11 -4.47
CA ILE A 67 -0.03 -0.24 -4.30
C ILE A 67 -0.89 -0.23 -5.57
N ASP A 68 -0.28 -0.11 -6.75
CA ASP A 68 -1.00 -0.16 -8.03
C ASP A 68 -1.79 -1.48 -8.16
N LYS A 69 -1.18 -2.61 -7.76
CA LYS A 69 -1.86 -3.91 -7.73
C LYS A 69 -3.04 -3.95 -6.76
N VAL A 70 -2.87 -3.41 -5.54
CA VAL A 70 -3.98 -3.31 -4.56
C VAL A 70 -5.10 -2.43 -5.12
N TYR A 71 -4.77 -1.32 -5.78
CA TYR A 71 -5.74 -0.47 -6.44
C TYR A 71 -6.53 -1.23 -7.52
N ASP A 72 -5.87 -1.99 -8.39
CA ASP A 72 -6.55 -2.76 -9.43
C ASP A 72 -7.48 -3.83 -8.85
N GLU A 73 -7.08 -4.48 -7.76
CA GLU A 73 -7.90 -5.44 -7.02
C GLU A 73 -9.14 -4.79 -6.40
N GLU A 74 -8.96 -3.68 -5.67
CA GLU A 74 -10.08 -2.95 -5.05
C GLU A 74 -11.00 -2.31 -6.07
N LYS A 75 -10.46 -1.75 -7.16
CA LYS A 75 -11.24 -1.25 -8.29
C LYS A 75 -12.08 -2.36 -8.91
N SER A 76 -11.51 -3.55 -9.08
CA SER A 76 -12.25 -4.69 -9.65
C SER A 76 -13.40 -5.12 -8.75
N LYS A 77 -13.20 -5.16 -7.43
CA LYS A 77 -14.27 -5.43 -6.45
C LYS A 77 -15.35 -4.36 -6.50
N PHE A 78 -14.96 -3.08 -6.45
CA PHE A 78 -15.86 -1.95 -6.54
C PHE A 78 -16.71 -1.99 -7.84
N LEU A 79 -16.10 -2.30 -8.99
CA LEU A 79 -16.83 -2.43 -10.25
C LEU A 79 -17.79 -3.62 -10.28
N VAL A 80 -17.50 -4.71 -9.55
CA VAL A 80 -18.43 -5.83 -9.41
C VAL A 80 -19.62 -5.40 -8.55
N GLU A 81 -19.37 -4.73 -7.43
CA GLU A 81 -20.44 -4.21 -6.55
C GLU A 81 -21.33 -3.20 -7.28
N LEU A 82 -20.73 -2.31 -8.06
CA LEU A 82 -21.45 -1.29 -8.82
C LEU A 82 -22.36 -1.87 -9.92
N ARG A 83 -22.11 -3.10 -10.40
CA ARG A 83 -22.99 -3.74 -11.39
C ARG A 83 -24.38 -4.06 -10.84
N ASP A 84 -24.47 -4.29 -9.54
CA ASP A 84 -25.72 -4.64 -8.87
C ASP A 84 -26.51 -3.41 -8.40
N VAL A 85 -25.96 -2.21 -8.64
CA VAL A 85 -26.59 -0.94 -8.28
C VAL A 85 -27.59 -0.52 -9.36
N GLU A 86 -28.85 -0.37 -8.97
CA GLU A 86 -29.94 0.01 -9.90
C GLU A 86 -29.85 1.48 -10.35
N THR A 87 -29.51 2.39 -9.43
CA THR A 87 -29.46 3.83 -9.72
C THR A 87 -28.23 4.46 -9.09
N VAL A 88 -27.55 5.30 -9.87
CA VAL A 88 -26.39 6.08 -9.44
C VAL A 88 -26.64 7.57 -9.64
N ALA A 89 -26.14 8.41 -8.73
CA ALA A 89 -26.03 9.85 -8.90
C ALA A 89 -24.55 10.23 -9.05
N LEU A 90 -24.23 11.00 -10.09
CA LEU A 90 -22.87 11.48 -10.33
C LEU A 90 -22.76 12.95 -9.97
N THR A 91 -21.74 13.31 -9.20
CA THR A 91 -21.36 14.69 -8.93
C THR A 91 -19.97 14.95 -9.49
N THR A 92 -19.78 16.10 -10.11
CA THR A 92 -18.48 16.51 -10.63
C THR A 92 -18.00 17.76 -9.94
N ASP A 93 -16.73 17.77 -9.51
CA ASP A 93 -16.05 18.94 -8.99
C ASP A 93 -14.87 19.28 -9.90
N THR A 94 -14.75 20.53 -10.33
CA THR A 94 -13.66 21.00 -11.19
C THR A 94 -12.84 22.04 -10.48
N TRP A 95 -11.53 21.85 -10.44
CA TRP A 95 -10.63 22.76 -9.75
C TRP A 95 -9.31 22.93 -10.51
N THR A 96 -8.69 24.09 -10.37
CA THR A 96 -7.37 24.38 -10.94
C THR A 96 -6.35 24.47 -9.82
N SER A 97 -5.29 23.68 -9.91
CA SER A 97 -4.18 23.71 -8.96
C SER A 97 -3.40 25.01 -9.00
N ASN A 98 -2.59 25.24 -7.97
CA ASN A 98 -1.61 26.33 -7.93
C ASN A 98 -0.54 26.24 -9.04
N SER A 99 -0.34 25.06 -9.64
CA SER A 99 0.52 24.83 -10.81
C SER A 99 -0.24 24.94 -12.14
N THR A 100 -1.35 25.69 -12.16
CA THR A 100 -2.20 25.97 -13.32
C THR A 100 -2.72 24.74 -14.06
N THR A 101 -2.69 23.57 -13.42
CA THR A 101 -3.23 22.32 -13.97
C THR A 101 -4.69 22.19 -13.54
N SER A 102 -5.59 22.01 -14.50
CA SER A 102 -7.02 21.78 -14.26
C SER A 102 -7.32 20.30 -14.02
N TYR A 103 -8.18 20.03 -13.04
CA TYR A 103 -8.62 18.70 -12.65
C TYR A 103 -10.15 18.64 -12.63
N ILE A 104 -10.67 17.44 -12.91
CA ILE A 104 -12.07 17.08 -12.67
C ILE A 104 -12.10 15.85 -11.79
N THR A 105 -12.85 15.95 -10.71
CA THR A 105 -13.19 14.84 -9.82
C THR A 105 -14.60 14.40 -10.14
N VAL A 106 -14.81 13.10 -10.40
CA VAL A 106 -16.14 12.52 -10.57
C VAL A 106 -16.39 11.61 -9.37
N THR A 107 -17.46 11.88 -8.63
CA THR A 107 -17.89 11.08 -7.49
C THR A 107 -19.23 10.44 -7.82
N GLU A 108 -19.31 9.12 -7.61
CA GLU A 108 -20.52 8.33 -7.75
C GLU A 108 -21.15 8.11 -6.38
N HIS A 109 -22.48 8.22 -6.30
CA HIS A 109 -23.27 8.01 -5.10
C HIS A 109 -24.39 7.03 -5.42
N HIS A 110 -24.50 5.96 -4.64
CA HIS A 110 -25.61 5.01 -4.70
C HIS A 110 -26.11 4.63 -3.31
N ILE A 111 -27.31 4.06 -3.28
CA ILE A 111 -27.89 3.48 -2.07
C ILE A 111 -27.67 1.98 -2.14
N ASP A 112 -26.90 1.44 -1.20
CA ASP A 112 -26.76 0.00 -1.02
C ASP A 112 -27.90 -0.51 -0.11
N ILE A 113 -28.69 -1.46 -0.60
CA ILE A 113 -29.81 -2.08 0.14
C ILE A 113 -29.34 -3.38 0.82
N LYS A 114 -28.04 -3.72 0.78
CA LYS A 114 -27.48 -4.84 1.56
C LYS A 114 -27.68 -4.58 3.06
N VAL A 115 -28.76 -5.12 3.59
CA VAL A 115 -28.99 -5.30 5.03
C VAL A 115 -27.79 -6.10 5.56
N GLY A 116 -27.03 -5.51 6.48
CA GLY A 116 -25.81 -6.09 7.01
C GLY A 116 -26.03 -7.52 7.54
N ASN A 117 -25.12 -8.41 7.17
CA ASN A 117 -24.85 -9.64 7.91
C ASN A 117 -23.81 -9.37 9.00
#